data_AF-F4LPS3-F1
#
_entry.id   AF-F4LPS3-F1
#
_cell.length_a   1.000
_cell.length_b   1.000
_cell.length_c   1.000
_cell.angle_alpha   90.00
_cell.angle_beta   90.00
_cell.angle_gamma   90.00
#
_symmetry.space_group_name_H-M   'P 1'
#
loop_
_entity.id
_entity.type
_entity.pdbx_description
1 polymer ?
#
loop_
_entity_poly.entity_id
_entity_poly.type
_entity_poly.pdbx_seq_one_letter_code
_entity_poly.pdbx_strand_id
1 'polypeptide(L)'
;MTRYAVLAGCSEKEDFRQKSLCDMYTFLKSFVGGAWADKEIFILPAGVNVSMLKLILRRIAESGTDFLFLYFCGNGHDRLTADGFTVGATEIKRIYIEETCENQVAVFDACENLVSDDAAEAPVWDAVDFDADAAVSAINAEGVCRTNGQLLAAARILGDEALGRIKGSLWLSGCTAGIGGERPVLGADGSGVYTAAFTESLGAADTMLDFTAADRNARFACSVVHEYRAVSFAEHNRGS
;
A
#
# COMPACT_ATOMS: atom_id res chain seq x y z
N MET A 1 -12.75 -17.73 -5.76
CA MET A 1 -13.09 -16.82 -4.66
C MET A 1 -13.44 -15.47 -5.26
N THR A 2 -14.46 -14.78 -4.75
CA THR A 2 -14.78 -13.42 -5.17
C THR A 2 -14.02 -12.45 -4.28
N ARG A 3 -13.10 -11.68 -4.84
CA ARG A 3 -12.28 -10.73 -4.08
C ARG A 3 -12.25 -9.37 -4.74
N TYR A 4 -12.15 -8.32 -3.92
CA TYR A 4 -11.97 -6.96 -4.41
C TYR A 4 -10.93 -6.20 -3.61
N ALA A 5 -10.24 -5.28 -4.28
CA ALA A 5 -9.30 -4.35 -3.71
C ALA A 5 -9.81 -2.93 -3.92
N VAL A 6 -9.71 -2.09 -2.90
CA VAL A 6 -9.93 -0.64 -3.00
C VAL A 6 -8.63 0.05 -2.64
N LEU A 7 -8.04 0.74 -3.62
CA LEU A 7 -6.80 1.50 -3.47
C LEU A 7 -7.13 2.98 -3.53
N ALA A 8 -6.95 3.71 -2.45
CA ALA A 8 -7.21 5.15 -2.40
C ALA A 8 -5.96 5.91 -1.96
N GLY A 9 -5.54 6.87 -2.77
CA GLY A 9 -4.38 7.72 -2.48
C GLY A 9 -4.74 9.18 -2.62
N CYS A 10 -4.35 10.02 -1.68
CA CYS A 10 -4.44 11.48 -1.81
C CYS A 10 -3.03 12.08 -1.83
N SER A 11 -2.87 13.24 -2.46
CA SER A 11 -1.64 14.03 -2.44
C SER A 11 -1.99 15.50 -2.21
N GLU A 12 -1.16 16.21 -1.45
CA GLU A 12 -1.30 17.66 -1.26
C GLU A 12 -0.91 18.46 -2.52
N LYS A 13 -0.13 17.86 -3.42
CA LYS A 13 0.18 18.43 -4.73
C LYS A 13 -0.88 18.01 -5.75
N GLU A 14 -1.53 19.00 -6.38
CA GLU A 14 -2.43 18.77 -7.53
C GLU A 14 -1.71 17.95 -8.61
N ASP A 15 -2.44 17.04 -9.26
CA ASP A 15 -1.98 16.11 -10.30
C ASP A 15 -0.87 15.12 -9.90
N PHE A 16 -0.43 15.11 -8.65
CA PHE A 16 0.56 14.16 -8.17
C PHE A 16 -0.11 12.86 -7.69
N ARG A 17 0.18 11.76 -8.37
CA ARG A 17 -0.21 10.42 -7.90
C ARG A 17 0.83 9.91 -6.92
N GLN A 18 0.38 9.42 -5.77
CA GLN A 18 1.28 8.78 -4.83
C GLN A 18 1.94 7.54 -5.45
N LYS A 19 3.28 7.50 -5.44
CA LYS A 19 4.03 6.32 -5.90
C LYS A 19 3.63 5.07 -5.11
N SER A 20 3.35 5.18 -3.81
CA SER A 20 2.89 4.07 -2.97
C SER A 20 1.60 3.42 -3.50
N LEU A 21 0.69 4.21 -4.10
CA LEU A 21 -0.53 3.69 -4.73
C LEU A 21 -0.19 2.84 -5.96
N CYS A 22 0.76 3.30 -6.79
CA CYS A 22 1.26 2.57 -7.95
C CYS A 22 2.02 1.31 -7.56
N ASP A 23 2.84 1.37 -6.52
CA ASP A 23 3.60 0.23 -6.01
C ASP A 23 2.65 -0.86 -5.48
N MET A 24 1.62 -0.49 -4.72
CA MET A 24 0.60 -1.43 -4.24
C MET A 24 -0.20 -2.04 -5.40
N TYR A 25 -0.63 -1.23 -6.38
CA TYR A 25 -1.30 -1.73 -7.57
C TYR A 25 -0.42 -2.75 -8.32
N THR A 26 0.84 -2.38 -8.60
CA THR A 26 1.81 -3.24 -9.30
C THR A 26 2.05 -4.54 -8.53
N PHE A 27 2.16 -4.45 -7.20
CA PHE A 27 2.28 -5.62 -6.34
C PHE A 27 1.07 -6.56 -6.52
N LEU A 28 -0.16 -6.07 -6.37
CA LEU A 28 -1.38 -6.90 -6.54
C LEU A 28 -1.48 -7.52 -7.95
N LYS A 29 -1.06 -6.80 -8.98
CA LYS A 29 -1.01 -7.32 -10.37
C LYS A 29 0.07 -8.39 -10.57
N SER A 30 1.13 -8.37 -9.77
CA SER A 30 2.22 -9.34 -9.86
C SER A 30 1.77 -10.75 -9.47
N PHE A 31 2.51 -11.75 -9.93
CA PHE A 31 2.29 -13.14 -9.54
C PHE A 31 2.34 -13.35 -8.02
N VAL A 32 3.28 -12.68 -7.36
CA VAL A 32 3.49 -12.78 -5.92
C VAL A 32 2.35 -12.11 -5.13
N GLY A 33 1.86 -10.97 -5.63
CA GLY A 33 0.70 -10.27 -5.06
C GLY A 33 -0.66 -10.88 -5.39
N GLY A 34 -0.68 -12.05 -6.04
CA GLY A 34 -1.89 -12.83 -6.29
C GLY A 34 -2.51 -12.63 -7.66
N ALA A 35 -1.85 -11.91 -8.58
CA ALA A 35 -2.24 -11.73 -9.97
C ALA A 35 -3.71 -11.26 -10.15
N TRP A 36 -4.06 -10.16 -9.49
CA TRP A 36 -5.42 -9.62 -9.48
C TRP A 36 -5.84 -9.11 -10.87
N ALA A 37 -7.09 -9.35 -11.25
CA ALA A 37 -7.66 -8.83 -12.49
C ALA A 37 -8.06 -7.36 -12.33
N ASP A 38 -8.07 -6.58 -13.40
CA ASP A 38 -8.38 -5.14 -13.31
C ASP A 38 -9.80 -4.87 -12.81
N LYS A 39 -10.75 -5.78 -13.14
CA LYS A 39 -12.11 -5.74 -12.60
C LYS A 39 -12.21 -5.96 -11.09
N GLU A 40 -11.16 -6.50 -10.46
CA GLU A 40 -11.09 -6.76 -9.03
C GLU A 40 -10.53 -5.56 -8.25
N ILE A 41 -9.95 -4.55 -8.93
CA ILE A 41 -9.27 -3.43 -8.27
C ILE A 41 -9.97 -2.10 -8.60
N PHE A 42 -10.46 -1.41 -7.57
CA PHE A 42 -10.95 -0.04 -7.65
C PHE A 42 -9.87 0.94 -7.22
N ILE A 43 -9.46 1.85 -8.10
CA ILE A 43 -8.43 2.86 -7.81
C ILE A 43 -9.07 4.24 -7.69
N LEU A 44 -8.77 4.93 -6.60
CA LEU A 44 -9.22 6.27 -6.26
C LEU A 44 -7.98 7.18 -6.09
N PRO A 45 -7.38 7.66 -7.18
CA PRO A 45 -6.07 8.33 -7.16
C PRO A 45 -6.10 9.79 -6.69
N ALA A 46 -7.30 10.38 -6.58
CA ALA A 46 -7.52 11.76 -6.12
C ALA A 46 -8.09 11.79 -4.68
N GLY A 47 -7.83 10.74 -3.91
CA GLY A 47 -8.41 10.54 -2.58
C GLY A 47 -9.81 9.95 -2.63
N VAL A 48 -10.47 9.97 -1.48
CA VAL A 48 -11.74 9.32 -1.25
C VAL A 48 -12.69 10.27 -0.53
N ASN A 49 -13.97 10.30 -0.95
CA ASN A 49 -15.04 10.89 -0.16
C ASN A 49 -15.94 9.77 0.40
N VAL A 50 -16.58 10.05 1.54
CA VAL A 50 -17.36 9.04 2.28
C VAL A 50 -18.50 8.45 1.44
N SER A 51 -19.21 9.28 0.66
CA SER A 51 -20.35 8.85 -0.14
C SER A 51 -19.93 7.88 -1.25
N MET A 52 -18.84 8.19 -1.93
CA MET A 52 -18.25 7.35 -2.98
C MET A 52 -17.74 6.04 -2.40
N LEU A 53 -17.02 6.09 -1.28
CA LEU A 53 -16.56 4.88 -0.60
C LEU A 53 -17.74 3.97 -0.24
N LYS A 54 -18.77 4.52 0.41
CA LYS A 54 -19.97 3.75 0.77
C LYS A 54 -20.67 3.12 -0.44
N LEU A 55 -20.71 3.82 -1.57
CA LEU A 55 -21.28 3.27 -2.81
C LEU A 55 -20.46 2.11 -3.37
N ILE A 56 -19.13 2.23 -3.36
CA ILE A 56 -18.23 1.16 -3.81
C ILE A 56 -18.34 -0.05 -2.88
N LEU A 57 -18.24 0.17 -1.57
CA LEU A 57 -18.34 -0.90 -0.56
C LEU A 57 -19.69 -1.61 -0.64
N ARG A 58 -20.80 -0.86 -0.81
CA ARG A 58 -22.12 -1.46 -1.01
C ARG A 58 -22.17 -2.36 -2.24
N ARG A 59 -21.61 -1.92 -3.37
CA ARG A 59 -21.57 -2.75 -4.60
C ARG A 59 -20.72 -4.01 -4.41
N ILE A 60 -19.60 -3.89 -3.71
CA ILE A 60 -18.74 -5.02 -3.35
C ILE A 60 -19.52 -6.01 -2.47
N ALA A 61 -20.22 -5.54 -1.44
CA ALA A 61 -21.05 -6.38 -0.58
C ALA A 61 -22.16 -7.10 -1.36
N GLU A 62 -22.88 -6.38 -2.23
CA GLU A 62 -23.95 -6.93 -3.08
C GLU A 62 -23.46 -8.01 -4.06
N SER A 63 -22.16 -8.03 -4.39
CA SER A 63 -21.57 -9.02 -5.28
C SER A 63 -21.17 -10.35 -4.62
N GLY A 64 -21.40 -10.50 -3.31
CA GLY A 64 -21.04 -11.73 -2.58
C GLY A 64 -19.53 -11.90 -2.40
N THR A 65 -18.85 -10.82 -2.03
CA THR A 65 -17.39 -10.78 -1.85
C THR A 65 -16.93 -11.65 -0.68
N ASP A 66 -16.01 -12.58 -0.95
CA ASP A 66 -15.38 -13.46 0.05
C ASP A 66 -14.23 -12.77 0.80
N PHE A 67 -13.54 -11.83 0.14
CA PHE A 67 -12.44 -11.07 0.73
C PHE A 67 -12.29 -9.65 0.17
N LEU A 68 -12.05 -8.71 1.07
CA LEU A 68 -11.83 -7.32 0.74
C LEU A 68 -10.45 -6.83 1.21
N PHE A 69 -9.65 -6.36 0.27
CA PHE A 69 -8.42 -5.63 0.56
C PHE A 69 -8.67 -4.12 0.42
N LEU A 70 -8.29 -3.33 1.41
CA LEU A 70 -8.32 -1.88 1.31
C LEU A 70 -6.95 -1.33 1.64
N TYR A 71 -6.48 -0.43 0.78
CA TYR A 71 -5.23 0.28 0.97
C TYR A 71 -5.47 1.77 0.81
N PHE A 72 -5.11 2.51 1.84
CA PHE A 72 -5.27 3.95 1.91
C PHE A 72 -3.89 4.57 2.10
N CYS A 73 -3.51 5.46 1.18
CA CYS A 73 -2.31 6.25 1.33
C CYS A 73 -2.57 7.76 1.30
N GLY A 74 -1.82 8.49 2.13
CA GLY A 74 -2.03 9.91 2.38
C GLY A 74 -0.74 10.65 2.72
N ASN A 75 -0.85 11.94 3.01
CA ASN A 75 0.30 12.79 3.35
C ASN A 75 -0.10 13.77 4.46
N GLY A 76 0.91 14.35 5.09
CA GLY A 76 0.81 15.63 5.77
C GLY A 76 -0.19 15.71 6.91
N HIS A 77 -1.44 16.08 6.65
CA HIS A 77 -2.47 16.16 7.70
C HIS A 77 -3.17 14.82 8.01
N ASP A 78 -2.91 13.79 7.22
CA ASP A 78 -3.50 12.47 7.39
C ASP A 78 -2.97 11.75 8.63
N ARG A 79 -3.87 11.05 9.35
CA ARG A 79 -3.57 10.41 10.63
C ARG A 79 -4.57 9.31 10.99
N LEU A 80 -4.14 8.42 11.87
CA LEU A 80 -5.05 7.56 12.62
C LEU A 80 -5.96 8.37 13.53
N THR A 81 -7.22 7.96 13.62
CA THR A 81 -8.19 8.44 14.60
C THR A 81 -8.60 7.30 15.53
N ALA A 82 -9.34 7.60 16.61
CA ALA A 82 -9.81 6.57 17.53
C ALA A 82 -10.68 5.50 16.82
N ASP A 83 -11.48 5.94 15.85
CA ASP A 83 -12.47 5.11 15.16
C ASP A 83 -12.14 4.90 13.68
N GLY A 84 -10.90 5.14 13.23
CA GLY A 84 -10.54 5.05 11.81
C GLY A 84 -9.29 5.84 11.45
N PHE A 85 -9.37 6.62 10.37
CA PHE A 85 -8.27 7.46 9.88
C PHE A 85 -8.79 8.62 9.02
N THR A 86 -7.92 9.59 8.75
CA THR A 86 -8.17 10.66 7.79
C THR A 86 -7.30 10.48 6.54
N VAL A 87 -7.89 10.65 5.36
CA VAL A 87 -7.19 10.68 4.06
C VAL A 87 -7.70 11.89 3.26
N GLY A 88 -6.83 12.81 2.86
CA GLY A 88 -7.21 13.97 2.06
C GLY A 88 -8.31 14.81 2.73
N ALA A 89 -8.15 15.08 4.04
CA ALA A 89 -9.15 15.75 4.88
C ALA A 89 -10.52 15.04 5.04
N THR A 90 -10.66 13.81 4.54
CA THR A 90 -11.87 13.00 4.72
C THR A 90 -11.66 11.98 5.84
N GLU A 91 -12.55 11.99 6.83
CA GLU A 91 -12.58 10.97 7.89
C GLU A 91 -13.26 9.70 7.39
N ILE A 92 -12.52 8.59 7.41
CA ILE A 92 -13.00 7.25 7.10
C ILE A 92 -13.10 6.46 8.41
N LYS A 93 -14.33 6.11 8.78
CA LYS A 93 -14.59 5.35 10.00
C LYS A 93 -14.51 3.86 9.75
N ARG A 94 -14.01 3.14 10.75
CA ARG A 94 -13.86 1.69 10.81
C ARG A 94 -15.14 0.96 10.45
N ILE A 95 -16.25 1.41 11.03
CA ILE A 95 -17.60 0.84 10.82
C ILE A 95 -18.04 0.85 9.35
N TYR A 96 -17.56 1.79 8.53
CA TYR A 96 -17.93 1.82 7.11
C TYR A 96 -17.38 0.62 6.35
N ILE A 97 -16.27 0.06 6.83
CA ILE A 97 -15.54 -1.02 6.18
C ILE A 97 -15.96 -2.36 6.79
N GLU A 98 -16.01 -2.49 8.12
CA GLU A 98 -16.37 -3.72 8.86
C GLU A 98 -17.71 -4.35 8.48
N GLU A 99 -18.68 -3.56 8.04
CA GLU A 99 -19.98 -4.07 7.61
C GLU A 99 -19.98 -4.63 6.17
N THR A 100 -18.87 -4.52 5.43
CA THR A 100 -18.82 -4.83 3.99
C THR A 100 -18.52 -6.30 3.69
N CYS A 101 -17.52 -6.86 4.37
CA CYS A 101 -17.04 -8.22 4.12
C CYS A 101 -16.52 -8.84 5.43
N GLU A 102 -16.82 -10.12 5.66
CA GLU A 102 -16.38 -10.82 6.87
C GLU A 102 -14.84 -10.92 6.94
N ASN A 103 -14.19 -11.19 5.80
CA ASN A 103 -12.75 -11.34 5.72
C ASN A 103 -12.17 -10.13 5.02
N GLN A 104 -11.46 -9.29 5.77
CA GLN A 104 -10.94 -8.05 5.21
C GLN A 104 -9.64 -7.61 5.85
N VAL A 105 -8.82 -6.92 5.05
CA VAL A 105 -7.59 -6.27 5.51
C VAL A 105 -7.64 -4.82 5.05
N ALA A 106 -7.60 -3.90 6.00
CA ALA A 106 -7.47 -2.47 5.77
C ALA A 106 -6.07 -2.01 6.18
N VAL A 107 -5.34 -1.41 5.24
CA VAL A 107 -3.99 -0.87 5.44
C VAL A 107 -4.03 0.64 5.27
N PHE A 108 -3.48 1.36 6.25
CA PHE A 108 -3.36 2.82 6.21
C PHE A 108 -1.89 3.25 6.27
N ASP A 109 -1.45 3.98 5.25
CA ASP A 109 -0.09 4.51 5.11
C ASP A 109 -0.12 6.03 4.84
N ALA A 110 0.07 6.86 5.87
CA ALA A 110 0.13 8.30 5.70
C ALA A 110 1.53 8.83 6.01
N CYS A 111 2.27 9.20 4.98
CA CYS A 111 3.63 9.71 5.15
C CYS A 111 3.64 11.10 5.79
N GLU A 112 4.65 11.39 6.60
CA GLU A 112 4.95 12.77 7.00
C GLU A 112 5.28 13.57 5.74
N ASN A 113 4.79 14.81 5.64
CA ASN A 113 4.85 15.73 4.50
C ASN A 113 5.92 15.42 3.44
N LEU A 114 5.58 15.64 2.16
CA LEU A 114 6.58 15.79 1.09
C LEU A 114 7.64 16.75 1.60
N VAL A 115 8.84 16.26 1.89
CA VAL A 115 9.95 17.13 2.28
C VAL A 115 10.12 18.07 1.10
N SER A 116 9.83 19.35 1.31
CA SER A 116 10.21 20.40 0.39
C SER A 116 11.71 20.46 0.42
N ASP A 117 12.35 19.69 -0.45
CA ASP A 117 13.71 20.03 -0.83
C ASP A 117 13.59 21.35 -1.58
N ASP A 118 14.19 22.42 -1.04
CA ASP A 118 14.51 23.63 -1.80
C ASP A 118 15.54 23.33 -2.93
N ALA A 119 15.47 22.18 -3.58
CA ALA A 119 16.35 21.77 -4.66
C ALA A 119 15.62 20.83 -5.63
N ALA A 120 15.60 21.27 -6.89
CA ALA A 120 15.24 20.55 -8.09
C ALA A 120 13.74 20.32 -8.34
N GLU A 121 13.29 20.95 -9.42
CA GLU A 121 12.06 20.70 -10.16
C GLU A 121 11.56 19.26 -9.97
N ALA A 122 10.37 19.12 -9.39
CA ALA A 122 9.65 17.85 -9.48
C ALA A 122 9.58 17.48 -10.97
N PRO A 123 10.04 16.29 -11.38
CA PRO A 123 9.94 15.91 -12.78
C PRO A 123 8.46 15.94 -13.13
N VAL A 124 8.11 16.75 -14.13
CA VAL A 124 6.85 16.58 -14.85
C VAL A 124 6.99 15.21 -15.51
N TRP A 125 6.43 14.18 -14.86
CA TRP A 125 6.19 12.93 -15.55
C TRP A 125 5.01 13.24 -16.46
N ASP A 126 5.33 13.65 -17.70
CA ASP A 126 4.40 13.51 -18.82
C ASP A 126 3.78 12.12 -18.67
N ALA A 127 2.46 12.05 -18.75
CA ALA A 127 1.73 10.80 -18.74
C ALA A 127 2.25 9.93 -19.90
N VAL A 128 3.31 9.16 -19.63
CA VAL A 128 3.78 8.13 -20.54
C VAL A 128 2.69 7.08 -20.49
N ASP A 129 2.02 6.90 -21.63
CA ASP A 129 1.25 5.71 -21.93
C ASP A 129 2.12 4.51 -21.54
N PHE A 130 1.77 3.88 -20.42
CA PHE A 130 2.48 2.74 -19.87
C PHE A 130 2.21 1.56 -20.80
N ASP A 131 3.12 1.33 -21.75
CA ASP A 131 3.08 0.18 -22.63
C ASP A 131 3.52 -1.08 -21.87
N ALA A 132 2.53 -1.78 -21.32
CA ALA A 132 2.67 -3.01 -20.55
C ALA A 132 3.42 -4.11 -21.32
N ASP A 133 3.45 -4.05 -22.67
CA ASP A 133 4.09 -5.09 -23.49
C ASP A 133 5.64 -5.00 -23.47
N ALA A 134 6.20 -3.80 -23.24
CA ALA A 134 7.65 -3.62 -23.13
C ALA A 134 8.23 -4.20 -21.83
N ALA A 135 7.47 -4.14 -20.72
CA ALA A 135 7.87 -4.72 -19.43
C ALA A 135 7.78 -6.27 -19.45
N VAL A 136 6.82 -6.83 -20.19
CA VAL A 136 6.67 -8.29 -20.37
C VAL A 136 7.79 -8.88 -21.23
N SER A 137 8.34 -8.11 -22.19
CA SER A 137 9.43 -8.59 -23.06
C SER A 137 10.78 -8.66 -22.34
N ALA A 138 11.06 -7.76 -21.39
CA ALA A 138 12.30 -7.78 -20.60
C ALA A 138 12.37 -8.98 -19.63
N ILE A 139 11.22 -9.44 -19.11
CA ILE A 139 11.14 -10.60 -18.19
C ILE A 139 11.35 -11.94 -18.95
N ASN A 140 11.02 -11.98 -20.24
CA ASN A 140 11.17 -13.18 -21.06
C ASN A 140 12.57 -13.36 -21.70
N ALA A 141 13.44 -12.36 -21.62
CA ALA A 141 14.74 -12.35 -22.30
C ALA A 141 15.91 -12.93 -21.49
N GLU A 142 15.78 -13.15 -20.18
CA GLU A 142 16.78 -13.85 -19.38
C GLU A 142 16.26 -15.20 -18.87
N GLY A 143 16.20 -16.17 -19.77
CA GLY A 143 15.90 -17.55 -19.41
C GLY A 143 17.12 -18.28 -18.82
N VAL A 144 16.95 -18.91 -17.65
CA VAL A 144 17.48 -20.26 -17.40
C VAL A 144 16.49 -21.03 -16.51
N CYS A 145 15.91 -22.09 -17.07
CA CYS A 145 15.15 -23.12 -16.36
C CYS A 145 15.85 -23.60 -15.07
N ARG A 146 15.16 -23.49 -13.94
CA ARG A 146 15.26 -24.47 -12.85
C ARG A 146 13.86 -24.85 -12.34
N THR A 147 13.40 -25.98 -12.86
CA THR A 147 12.35 -26.89 -12.33
C THR A 147 10.99 -26.29 -11.93
N ASN A 148 10.03 -26.44 -12.85
CA ASN A 148 8.59 -26.13 -12.80
C ASN A 148 7.76 -26.79 -11.67
N GLY A 149 8.36 -27.26 -10.57
CA GLY A 149 7.64 -27.81 -9.41
C GLY A 149 7.65 -26.91 -8.16
N GLN A 150 8.68 -26.07 -7.99
CA GLN A 150 8.88 -25.28 -6.76
C GLN A 150 8.41 -23.83 -6.89
N LEU A 151 8.51 -23.24 -8.09
CA LEU A 151 7.95 -21.90 -8.37
C LEU A 151 6.42 -21.89 -8.37
N LEU A 152 5.78 -23.01 -8.73
CA LEU A 152 4.32 -23.19 -8.62
C LEU A 152 3.84 -23.39 -7.18
N ALA A 153 4.73 -23.82 -6.27
CA ALA A 153 4.44 -23.88 -4.84
C ALA A 153 4.62 -22.50 -4.16
N ALA A 154 5.54 -21.68 -4.64
CA ALA A 154 5.75 -20.29 -4.20
C ALA A 154 4.71 -19.29 -4.78
N ALA A 155 3.92 -19.72 -5.76
CA ALA A 155 2.92 -18.92 -6.47
C ALA A 155 1.67 -18.51 -5.68
N ARG A 156 1.54 -18.93 -4.43
CA ARG A 156 0.25 -18.94 -3.70
C ARG A 156 0.18 -17.95 -2.54
N ILE A 157 1.09 -16.98 -2.43
CA ILE A 157 1.16 -16.15 -1.23
C ILE A 157 -0.10 -15.29 -1.08
N LEU A 158 -0.60 -14.63 -2.14
CA LEU A 158 -1.88 -13.90 -2.15
C LEU A 158 -2.94 -14.51 -3.09
N GLY A 159 -2.86 -15.81 -3.37
CA GLY A 159 -3.90 -16.52 -4.12
C GLY A 159 -5.16 -16.78 -3.29
N ASP A 160 -6.25 -17.19 -3.94
CA ASP A 160 -7.54 -17.53 -3.32
C ASP A 160 -7.40 -18.42 -2.06
N GLU A 161 -6.50 -19.40 -2.09
CA GLU A 161 -6.27 -20.32 -0.97
C GLU A 161 -5.70 -19.61 0.28
N ALA A 162 -4.78 -18.66 0.10
CA ALA A 162 -4.16 -17.94 1.21
C ALA A 162 -5.09 -16.87 1.76
N LEU A 163 -5.81 -16.16 0.89
CA LEU A 163 -6.83 -15.18 1.30
C LEU A 163 -7.97 -15.83 2.08
N GLY A 164 -8.40 -17.05 1.70
CA GLY A 164 -9.44 -17.79 2.41
C GLY A 164 -9.10 -18.20 3.85
N ARG A 165 -7.81 -18.12 4.24
CA ARG A 165 -7.35 -18.39 5.63
C ARG A 165 -7.51 -17.19 6.55
N ILE A 166 -7.69 -15.99 6.00
CA ILE A 166 -7.93 -14.78 6.78
C ILE A 166 -9.37 -14.82 7.28
N LYS A 167 -9.54 -14.66 8.58
CA LYS A 167 -10.84 -14.63 9.24
C LYS A 167 -11.00 -13.34 10.00
N GLY A 168 -12.11 -12.64 9.76
CA GLY A 168 -12.41 -11.37 10.40
C GLY A 168 -11.73 -10.17 9.75
N SER A 169 -11.73 -9.06 10.48
CA SER A 169 -11.18 -7.78 10.04
C SER A 169 -9.81 -7.49 10.64
N LEU A 170 -8.82 -7.26 9.78
CA LEU A 170 -7.48 -6.81 10.17
C LEU A 170 -7.28 -5.34 9.81
N TRP A 171 -6.78 -4.57 10.76
CA TRP A 171 -6.51 -3.14 10.62
C TRP A 171 -5.04 -2.86 10.86
N LEU A 172 -4.35 -2.42 9.81
CA LEU A 172 -2.92 -2.18 9.79
C LEU A 172 -2.66 -0.71 9.51
N SER A 173 -1.59 -0.19 10.10
CA SER A 173 -1.22 1.20 9.95
C SER A 173 0.28 1.38 10.07
N GLY A 174 0.87 2.07 9.11
CA GLY A 174 2.24 2.56 9.21
C GLY A 174 2.40 3.74 10.16
N CYS A 175 1.31 4.45 10.46
CA CYS A 175 1.30 5.52 11.46
C CYS A 175 1.14 4.96 12.86
N THR A 176 1.82 5.55 13.83
CA THR A 176 1.51 5.35 15.25
C THR A 176 0.36 6.26 15.68
N ALA A 177 -0.44 5.80 16.65
CA ALA A 177 -1.61 6.54 17.12
C ALA A 177 -1.22 7.75 17.99
N GLY A 178 -1.96 8.86 17.86
CA GLY A 178 -1.82 10.05 18.71
C GLY A 178 -1.44 11.32 17.95
N ILE A 179 -1.63 12.49 18.59
CA ILE A 179 -1.14 13.78 18.06
C ILE A 179 0.38 13.74 18.10
N GLY A 180 1.03 13.85 16.94
CA GLY A 180 2.48 13.73 16.81
C GLY A 180 3.01 12.30 16.81
N GLY A 181 2.17 11.30 16.54
CA GLY A 181 2.65 9.94 16.30
C GLY A 181 3.62 9.87 15.12
N GLU A 182 4.65 9.04 15.23
CA GLU A 182 5.56 8.70 14.13
C GLU A 182 4.78 8.28 12.89
N ARG A 183 5.17 8.88 11.77
CA ARG A 183 4.59 8.66 10.45
C ARG A 183 5.61 8.00 9.53
N PRO A 184 5.16 7.17 8.58
CA PRO A 184 6.02 6.65 7.53
C PRO A 184 6.78 7.77 6.80
N VAL A 185 7.97 7.41 6.35
CA VAL A 185 8.89 8.32 5.66
C VAL A 185 8.84 8.03 4.17
N LEU A 186 9.03 9.04 3.33
CA LEU A 186 9.27 8.84 1.91
C LEU A 186 10.71 8.36 1.67
N GLY A 187 10.84 7.27 0.93
CA GLY A 187 12.10 6.80 0.36
C GLY A 187 12.61 7.75 -0.71
N ALA A 188 13.88 7.56 -1.10
CA ALA A 188 14.54 8.39 -2.11
C ALA A 188 13.88 8.31 -3.50
N ASP A 189 13.13 7.24 -3.78
CA ASP A 189 12.37 7.04 -5.01
C ASP A 189 10.96 7.65 -4.97
N GLY A 190 10.59 8.31 -3.86
CA GLY A 190 9.28 8.90 -3.64
C GLY A 190 8.20 7.91 -3.19
N SER A 191 8.54 6.64 -2.92
CA SER A 191 7.62 5.67 -2.33
C SER A 191 7.57 5.81 -0.81
N GLY A 192 6.44 5.49 -0.19
CA GLY A 192 6.36 5.34 1.26
C GLY A 192 7.18 4.13 1.70
N VAL A 193 8.15 4.34 2.62
CA VAL A 193 9.00 3.27 3.19
C VAL A 193 8.14 2.14 3.76
N TYR A 194 7.00 2.48 4.37
CA TYR A 194 6.05 1.49 4.87
C TYR A 194 5.51 0.61 3.74
N THR A 195 4.98 1.21 2.67
CA THR A 195 4.43 0.45 1.53
C THR A 195 5.47 -0.42 0.84
N ALA A 196 6.69 0.09 0.64
CA ALA A 196 7.78 -0.66 0.05
C ALA A 196 8.13 -1.90 0.91
N ALA A 197 8.40 -1.70 2.20
CA ALA A 197 8.74 -2.79 3.10
C ALA A 197 7.58 -3.77 3.35
N PHE A 198 6.34 -3.28 3.30
CA PHE A 198 5.14 -4.10 3.46
C PHE A 198 4.96 -5.05 2.26
N THR A 199 5.03 -4.52 1.03
CA THR A 199 4.91 -5.33 -0.19
C THR A 199 6.08 -6.30 -0.35
N GLU A 200 7.30 -5.87 0.01
CA GLU A 200 8.47 -6.76 0.07
C GLU A 200 8.26 -7.90 1.07
N SER A 201 7.79 -7.60 2.28
CA SER A 201 7.57 -8.62 3.31
C SER A 201 6.42 -9.57 2.98
N LEU A 202 5.38 -9.11 2.28
CA LEU A 202 4.33 -9.97 1.75
C LEU A 202 4.81 -10.81 0.57
N GLY A 203 5.81 -10.33 -0.17
CA GLY A 203 6.37 -11.03 -1.32
C GLY A 203 7.49 -12.02 -1.01
N ALA A 204 7.97 -12.04 0.24
CA ALA A 204 9.02 -12.96 0.67
C ALA A 204 8.52 -14.42 0.61
N ALA A 205 9.23 -15.26 -0.17
CA ALA A 205 8.82 -16.64 -0.45
C ALA A 205 8.69 -17.56 0.78
N ASP A 206 9.29 -17.18 1.91
CA ASP A 206 9.36 -17.98 3.14
C ASP A 206 8.29 -17.61 4.18
N THR A 207 7.44 -16.62 3.91
CA THR A 207 6.34 -16.25 4.79
C THR A 207 5.05 -16.94 4.31
N MET A 208 4.45 -17.79 5.15
CA MET A 208 3.00 -18.02 5.01
C MET A 208 2.35 -16.64 5.08
N LEU A 209 1.42 -16.33 4.17
CA LEU A 209 0.77 -15.03 4.10
C LEU A 209 0.40 -14.52 5.49
N ASP A 210 1.19 -13.56 5.99
CA ASP A 210 1.04 -13.00 7.33
C ASP A 210 1.14 -11.48 7.24
N PHE A 211 -0.05 -10.89 7.08
CA PHE A 211 -0.24 -9.45 7.07
C PHE A 211 0.25 -8.77 8.37
N THR A 212 0.25 -9.47 9.50
CA THR A 212 0.73 -8.93 10.78
C THR A 212 2.26 -8.92 10.83
N ALA A 213 2.91 -9.96 10.33
CA ALA A 213 4.36 -9.98 10.17
C ALA A 213 4.83 -8.91 9.19
N ALA A 214 4.13 -8.75 8.06
CA ALA A 214 4.43 -7.70 7.09
C ALA A 214 4.27 -6.29 7.68
N ASP A 215 3.19 -6.01 8.43
CA ASP A 215 3.02 -4.74 9.13
C ASP A 215 4.16 -4.48 10.13
N ARG A 216 4.54 -5.48 10.92
CA ARG A 216 5.65 -5.35 11.87
C ARG A 216 6.98 -5.05 11.18
N ASN A 217 7.29 -5.75 10.08
CA ASN A 217 8.50 -5.53 9.31
C ASN A 217 8.52 -4.13 8.67
N ALA A 218 7.39 -3.69 8.13
CA ALA A 218 7.24 -2.37 7.54
C ALA A 218 7.39 -1.24 8.58
N ARG A 219 6.83 -1.41 9.78
CA ARG A 219 7.04 -0.47 10.90
C ARG A 219 8.48 -0.44 11.35
N PHE A 220 9.13 -1.60 11.46
CA PHE A 220 10.55 -1.67 11.80
C PHE A 220 11.41 -0.91 10.78
N ALA A 221 11.17 -1.09 9.49
CA ALA A 221 11.86 -0.34 8.44
C ALA A 221 11.65 1.18 8.59
N CYS A 222 10.42 1.63 8.91
CA CYS A 222 10.16 3.04 9.19
C CYS A 222 10.96 3.56 10.39
N SER A 223 11.00 2.81 11.50
CA SER A 223 11.76 3.20 12.70
C SER A 223 13.26 3.30 12.43
N VAL A 224 13.84 2.39 11.64
CA VAL A 224 15.26 2.43 11.26
C VAL A 224 15.57 3.70 10.45
N VAL A 225 14.70 4.08 9.52
CA VAL A 225 14.88 5.30 8.72
C VAL A 225 14.77 6.55 9.58
N HIS A 226 13.85 6.58 10.55
CA HIS A 226 13.73 7.67 11.52
C HIS A 226 14.99 7.84 12.37
N GLU A 227 15.53 6.75 12.89
CA GLU A 227 16.76 6.78 13.71
C GLU A 227 17.96 7.28 12.89
N TYR A 228 18.11 6.79 11.65
CA TYR A 228 19.17 7.24 10.76
C TYR A 228 19.10 8.74 10.42
N ARG A 229 17.88 9.27 10.19
CA ARG A 229 17.67 10.70 9.96
C ARG A 229 18.00 11.54 11.19
N ALA A 230 17.60 11.08 12.37
CA ALA A 230 17.90 11.77 13.64
C ALA A 230 19.41 11.87 13.90
N VAL A 231 20.15 10.78 13.65
CA VAL A 231 21.62 10.76 13.77
C VAL A 231 22.28 11.70 12.75
N SER A 232 21.87 11.61 11.48
CA SER A 232 22.42 12.45 10.40
C SER A 232 22.22 13.95 10.67
N PHE A 233 21.04 14.33 11.20
CA PHE A 233 20.72 15.71 11.56
C PHE A 233 21.55 16.20 12.77
N ALA A 234 21.78 15.32 13.76
CA ALA A 234 22.61 15.64 14.91
C ALA A 234 24.10 15.80 14.55
N GLU A 235 24.60 15.01 13.60
CA GLU A 235 25.97 15.13 13.09
C GLU A 235 26.17 16.40 12.26
N HIS A 236 25.21 16.75 11.41
CA HIS A 236 25.26 17.99 10.61
C HIS A 236 25.32 19.25 11.50
N ASN A 237 24.54 19.27 12.60
CA ASN A 237 24.53 20.40 13.54
C ASN A 237 25.72 20.44 14.51
N ARG A 238 26.52 19.38 14.61
CA ARG A 238 27.77 19.37 15.40
C ARG A 238 28.99 19.82 14.59
N GLY A 239 28.86 19.90 13.26
CA GLY A 239 29.92 20.35 12.35
C GLY A 239 29.84 21.82 11.92
N SER A 240 28.91 22.59 12.48
CA SER A 240 28.69 24.03 12.24
C SER A 240 29.11 24.86 13.45
#